data_AF-A0A2E1K2F0-F1
#
_entry.id   AF-A0A2E1K2F0-F1
#
_cell.length_a   1.000
_cell.length_b   1.000
_cell.length_c   1.000
_cell.angle_alpha   90.00
_cell.angle_beta   90.00
_cell.angle_gamma   90.00
#
_symmetry.space_group_name_H-M   'P 1'
#
loop_
_entity.id
_entity.type
_entity.pdbx_description
1 polymer ?
#
loop_
_entity_poly.entity_id
_entity_poly.type
_entity_poly.pdbx_seq_one_letter_code
_entity_poly.pdbx_strand_id
1 'polypeptide(L)'
;MLFRYYYSMNIETSTSATQATHYYTVDEANLMIPDLDLAFIRIKQMQLQVQDLFKLVKKRGIDFVPNDDKQLLLLHSTLDDESIDVLSSLKLLLANIQEEINALSKRGCSVASIDQGLVNWHCKLSDKVIYLSWLHGEKQVSYWCDNLEDSAAKRRPLSELSSDES
;
A
#
# COMPACT_ATOMS: atom_id res chain seq x y z
N MET A 1 0.50 -12.41 -4.56
CA MET A 1 1.78 -12.98 -4.07
C MET A 1 2.96 -12.07 -4.41
N LEU A 2 3.12 -11.65 -5.67
CA LEU A 2 4.17 -10.71 -6.11
C LEU A 2 4.13 -9.34 -5.41
N PHE A 3 2.96 -8.71 -5.30
CA PHE A 3 2.80 -7.44 -4.59
C PHE A 3 3.16 -7.53 -3.11
N ARG A 4 2.73 -8.60 -2.44
CA ARG A 4 3.09 -8.86 -1.04
C ARG A 4 4.60 -9.05 -0.86
N TYR A 5 5.27 -9.71 -1.81
CA TYR A 5 6.72 -9.91 -1.76
C TYR A 5 7.50 -8.60 -2.00
N TYR A 6 7.12 -7.82 -3.02
CA TYR A 6 7.72 -6.51 -3.31
C TYR A 6 7.45 -5.50 -2.18
N TYR A 7 6.25 -5.51 -1.61
CA TYR A 7 5.87 -4.62 -0.51
C TYR A 7 6.55 -4.99 0.81
N SER A 8 6.54 -6.27 1.20
CA SER A 8 7.19 -6.74 2.43
C SER A 8 8.71 -6.53 2.38
N MET A 9 9.37 -6.69 1.24
CA MET A 9 10.82 -6.47 1.12
C MET A 9 11.23 -4.99 1.13
N ASN A 10 10.38 -4.07 0.64
CA ASN A 10 10.71 -2.65 0.64
C ASN A 10 10.33 -1.92 1.95
N ILE A 11 9.38 -2.45 2.75
CA ILE A 11 9.12 -1.94 4.10
C ILE A 11 10.38 -2.08 4.98
N GLU A 12 11.14 -3.17 4.86
CA GLU A 12 12.36 -3.40 5.65
C GLU A 12 13.40 -2.28 5.48
N THR A 13 13.40 -1.56 4.35
CA THR A 13 14.35 -0.47 4.08
C THR A 13 13.94 0.91 4.61
N SER A 14 12.71 1.09 5.11
CA SER A 14 12.21 2.41 5.53
C SER A 14 11.93 2.56 7.03
N THR A 15 12.07 1.50 7.82
CA THR A 15 11.80 1.55 9.27
C THR A 15 13.02 2.01 10.08
N SER A 16 13.50 3.22 9.83
CA SER A 16 14.35 3.91 10.82
C SER A 16 14.31 5.42 10.65
N ALA A 17 13.20 6.01 11.09
CA ALA A 17 13.20 7.38 11.57
C ALA A 17 12.15 7.48 12.69
N THR A 18 12.61 7.73 13.91
CA THR A 18 11.81 8.16 15.06
C THR A 18 11.11 9.49 14.71
N GLN A 19 9.98 9.40 14.00
CA GLN A 19 9.06 10.50 13.80
C GLN A 19 8.04 10.45 14.93
N ALA A 20 7.80 11.59 15.59
CA ALA A 20 6.78 11.68 16.62
C ALA A 20 5.44 11.19 16.05
N THR A 21 4.81 10.21 16.69
CA THR A 21 3.53 9.65 16.26
C THR A 21 2.48 10.76 16.30
N HIS A 22 2.04 11.19 15.12
CA HIS A 22 0.91 12.09 15.01
C HIS A 22 -0.39 11.32 15.21
N TYR A 23 -1.28 11.84 16.04
CA TYR A 23 -2.60 11.25 16.29
C TYR A 23 -3.66 12.05 15.54
N TYR A 24 -4.45 11.34 14.74
CA TYR A 24 -5.49 11.90 13.89
C TYR A 24 -6.85 11.74 14.54
N THR A 25 -7.67 12.77 14.39
CA THR A 25 -9.12 12.71 14.60
C THR A 25 -9.83 12.05 13.42
N VAL A 26 -11.09 11.66 13.62
CA VAL A 26 -11.94 11.11 12.55
C VAL A 26 -12.11 12.13 11.42
N ASP A 27 -12.28 13.42 11.75
CA ASP A 27 -12.44 14.48 10.77
C ASP A 27 -11.19 14.71 9.94
N GLU A 28 -10.01 14.74 10.57
CA GLU A 28 -8.73 14.85 9.86
C GLU A 28 -8.50 13.67 8.91
N ALA A 29 -8.79 12.44 9.35
CA ALA A 29 -8.70 11.26 8.49
C ALA A 29 -9.70 11.33 7.32
N ASN A 30 -10.93 11.79 7.58
CA ASN A 30 -11.96 11.98 6.54
C ASN A 30 -11.55 13.00 5.47
N LEU A 31 -10.83 14.06 5.84
CA LEU A 31 -10.32 15.06 4.89
C LEU A 31 -9.33 14.45 3.88
N MET A 32 -8.67 13.34 4.21
CA MET A 32 -7.71 12.67 3.32
C MET A 32 -8.38 11.70 2.33
N ILE A 33 -9.64 11.30 2.57
CA ILE A 33 -10.32 10.25 1.79
C ILE A 33 -10.42 10.56 0.30
N PRO A 34 -10.77 11.78 -0.16
CA PRO A 34 -10.87 12.06 -1.59
C PRO A 34 -9.55 11.81 -2.34
N ASP A 35 -8.43 12.21 -1.74
CA ASP A 35 -7.09 12.01 -2.30
C ASP A 35 -6.69 10.53 -2.26
N LEU A 36 -7.03 9.82 -1.17
CA LEU A 36 -6.79 8.39 -1.02
C LEU A 36 -7.57 7.56 -2.03
N ASP A 37 -8.85 7.88 -2.25
CA ASP A 37 -9.70 7.20 -3.23
C ASP A 37 -9.07 7.29 -4.63
N LEU A 38 -8.64 8.49 -5.02
CA LEU A 38 -7.92 8.70 -6.29
C LEU A 38 -6.58 7.94 -6.34
N ALA A 39 -5.82 7.94 -5.25
CA ALA A 39 -4.55 7.21 -5.19
C ALA A 39 -4.75 5.70 -5.34
N PHE A 40 -5.74 5.11 -4.67
CA PHE A 40 -6.03 3.69 -4.78
C PHE A 40 -6.62 3.31 -6.14
N ILE A 41 -7.37 4.19 -6.81
CA ILE A 41 -7.74 4.01 -8.21
C ILE A 41 -6.50 3.90 -9.10
N ARG A 42 -5.54 4.83 -8.97
CA ARG A 42 -4.27 4.82 -9.73
C ARG A 42 -3.45 3.56 -9.44
N ILE A 43 -3.28 3.23 -8.15
CA ILE A 43 -2.55 2.03 -7.72
C ILE A 43 -3.20 0.78 -8.32
N LYS A 44 -4.53 0.63 -8.23
CA LYS A 44 -5.24 -0.53 -8.77
C LYS A 44 -5.08 -0.66 -10.28
N GLN A 45 -5.11 0.45 -11.01
CA GLN A 45 -4.83 0.46 -12.45
C GLN A 45 -3.42 -0.04 -12.75
N MET A 46 -2.41 0.47 -12.04
CA MET A 46 -1.03 0.00 -12.19
C MET A 46 -0.88 -1.48 -11.80
N GLN A 47 -1.59 -1.94 -10.77
CA GLN A 47 -1.57 -3.34 -10.36
C GLN A 47 -2.09 -4.28 -11.47
N LEU A 48 -3.15 -3.88 -12.18
CA LEU A 48 -3.66 -4.65 -13.33
C LEU A 48 -2.62 -4.71 -14.45
N GLN A 49 -1.99 -3.57 -14.77
CA GLN A 49 -0.93 -3.51 -15.78
C GLN A 49 0.28 -4.39 -15.41
N VAL A 50 0.72 -4.35 -14.14
CA VAL A 50 1.77 -5.23 -13.62
C VAL A 50 1.40 -6.69 -13.76
N GLN A 51 0.15 -7.07 -13.44
CA GLN A 51 -0.30 -8.45 -13.59
C GLN A 51 -0.23 -8.93 -15.05
N ASP A 52 -0.61 -8.09 -16.00
CA ASP A 52 -0.59 -8.45 -17.41
C ASP A 52 0.83 -8.53 -17.98
N LEU A 53 1.70 -7.60 -17.60
CA LEU A 53 3.13 -7.67 -17.95
C LEU A 53 3.80 -8.90 -17.32
N PHE A 54 3.49 -9.24 -16.06
CA PHE A 54 4.03 -10.44 -15.43
C PHE A 54 3.62 -11.73 -16.15
N LYS A 55 2.38 -11.82 -16.63
CA LYS A 55 1.94 -12.96 -17.43
C LYS A 55 2.76 -13.06 -18.73
N LEU A 56 3.07 -11.92 -19.35
CA LEU A 56 3.87 -11.86 -20.57
C LEU A 56 5.33 -12.27 -20.33
N VAL A 57 5.95 -11.73 -19.28
CA VAL A 57 7.30 -12.11 -18.83
C VAL A 57 7.39 -13.62 -18.59
N LYS A 58 6.42 -14.17 -17.84
CA LYS A 58 6.36 -15.61 -17.56
C LYS A 58 6.15 -16.45 -18.83
N LYS A 59 5.31 -16.00 -19.76
CA LYS A 59 5.08 -16.68 -21.05
C LYS A 59 6.35 -16.76 -21.90
N ARG A 60 7.25 -15.77 -21.76
CA ARG A 60 8.55 -15.74 -22.43
C ARG A 60 9.63 -16.55 -21.70
N GLY A 61 9.28 -17.24 -20.60
CA GLY A 61 10.22 -18.06 -19.83
C GLY A 61 11.23 -17.25 -19.02
N ILE A 62 10.97 -15.97 -18.81
CA ILE A 62 11.82 -15.09 -18.02
C ILE A 62 11.42 -15.23 -16.55
N ASP A 63 12.38 -15.63 -15.72
CA ASP A 63 12.21 -15.62 -14.26
C ASP A 63 12.61 -14.24 -13.72
N PHE A 64 11.62 -13.37 -13.53
CA PHE A 64 11.83 -12.01 -13.06
C PHE A 64 11.63 -11.91 -11.56
N VAL A 65 12.69 -11.50 -10.86
CA VAL A 65 12.66 -11.18 -9.43
C VAL A 65 12.64 -9.65 -9.26
N PRO A 66 11.56 -9.08 -8.71
CA PRO A 66 11.52 -7.65 -8.37
C PRO A 66 12.64 -7.34 -7.38
N ASN A 67 13.50 -6.37 -7.70
CA ASN A 67 14.61 -5.82 -6.88
C ASN A 67 16.01 -6.43 -7.04
N ASP A 68 16.25 -7.34 -7.99
CA ASP A 68 17.63 -7.68 -8.40
C ASP A 68 18.04 -6.86 -9.63
N ASP A 69 18.50 -5.63 -9.38
CA ASP A 69 19.01 -4.72 -10.42
C ASP A 69 20.18 -5.35 -11.21
N LYS A 70 20.94 -6.26 -10.59
CA LYS A 70 22.07 -6.95 -11.24
C LYS A 70 21.58 -8.06 -12.17
N GLN A 71 20.51 -8.77 -11.82
CA GLN A 71 19.88 -9.75 -12.71
C GLN A 71 19.38 -9.07 -13.99
N LEU A 72 18.70 -7.93 -13.89
CA LEU A 72 18.22 -7.20 -15.08
C LEU A 72 19.37 -6.86 -16.05
N LEU A 73 20.46 -6.29 -15.53
CA LEU A 73 21.69 -6.00 -16.29
C LEU A 73 22.28 -7.23 -16.99
N LEU A 74 22.24 -8.41 -16.35
CA LEU A 74 22.71 -9.66 -16.94
C LEU A 74 21.74 -10.18 -18.02
N LEU A 75 20.42 -10.07 -17.79
CA LEU A 75 19.37 -10.47 -18.71
C LEU A 75 19.39 -9.65 -20.01
N HIS A 76 19.70 -8.35 -19.95
CA HIS A 76 19.78 -7.48 -21.15
C HIS A 76 20.77 -7.98 -22.22
N SER A 77 21.78 -8.78 -21.86
CA SER A 77 22.75 -9.32 -22.83
C SER A 77 22.25 -10.55 -23.59
N THR A 78 21.14 -11.14 -23.16
CA THR A 78 20.61 -12.42 -23.66
C THR A 78 19.17 -12.34 -24.18
N LEU A 79 18.49 -11.22 -23.90
CA LEU A 79 17.09 -11.00 -24.27
C LEU A 79 16.97 -10.23 -25.57
N ASP A 80 15.89 -10.48 -26.30
CA ASP A 80 15.46 -9.64 -27.41
C ASP A 80 14.94 -8.27 -26.92
N ASP A 81 14.89 -7.29 -27.82
CA ASP A 81 14.46 -5.92 -27.52
C ASP A 81 13.03 -5.87 -26.93
N GLU A 82 12.11 -6.73 -27.40
CA GLU A 82 10.72 -6.77 -26.93
C GLU A 82 10.62 -7.29 -25.48
N SER A 83 11.50 -8.21 -25.09
CA SER A 83 11.65 -8.69 -23.72
C SER A 83 12.24 -7.62 -22.81
N ILE A 84 13.22 -6.85 -23.29
CA ILE A 84 13.81 -5.71 -22.58
C ILE A 84 12.76 -4.63 -22.30
N ASP A 85 11.94 -4.28 -23.30
CA ASP A 85 10.90 -3.26 -23.16
C ASP A 85 9.82 -3.64 -22.14
N VAL A 86 9.40 -4.90 -22.15
CA VAL A 86 8.41 -5.42 -21.20
C VAL A 86 8.93 -5.42 -19.77
N LEU A 87 10.18 -5.81 -19.56
CA LEU A 87 10.81 -5.78 -18.23
C LEU A 87 10.99 -4.34 -17.72
N SER A 88 11.41 -3.43 -18.60
CA SER A 88 11.56 -2.00 -18.27
C SER A 88 10.23 -1.37 -17.88
N SER A 89 9.17 -1.66 -18.64
CA SER A 89 7.80 -1.22 -18.34
C SER A 89 7.30 -1.76 -17.01
N LEU A 90 7.55 -3.05 -16.73
CA LEU A 90 7.19 -3.69 -15.48
C LEU A 90 7.90 -3.03 -14.29
N LYS A 91 9.20 -2.78 -14.40
CA LYS A 91 10.00 -2.10 -13.37
C LYS A 91 9.48 -0.70 -13.08
N LEU A 92 9.20 0.07 -14.13
CA LEU A 92 8.67 1.43 -14.01
C LEU A 92 7.32 1.44 -13.26
N LEU A 93 6.40 0.52 -13.59
CA LEU A 93 5.12 0.43 -12.90
C LEU A 93 5.26 0.06 -11.42
N LEU A 94 6.16 -0.87 -11.10
CA LEU A 94 6.44 -1.23 -9.70
C LEU A 94 7.04 -0.05 -8.92
N ALA A 95 7.91 0.74 -9.54
CA ALA A 95 8.47 1.95 -8.94
C ALA A 95 7.37 3.01 -8.70
N ASN A 96 6.49 3.23 -9.67
CA ASN A 96 5.39 4.19 -9.56
C ASN A 96 4.39 3.80 -8.46
N ILE A 97 4.07 2.51 -8.32
CA ILE A 97 3.23 2.02 -7.21
C ILE A 97 3.90 2.33 -5.87
N GLN A 98 5.20 2.06 -5.75
CA GLN A 98 5.96 2.35 -4.52
C GLN A 98 5.96 3.85 -4.20
N GLU A 99 6.11 4.70 -5.22
CA GLU A 99 6.08 6.16 -5.06
C GLU A 99 4.72 6.65 -4.56
N GLU A 100 3.61 6.16 -5.12
CA GLU A 100 2.26 6.47 -4.64
C GLU A 100 2.09 6.07 -3.18
N ILE A 101 2.52 4.86 -2.78
CA ILE A 101 2.44 4.41 -1.39
C ILE A 101 3.27 5.31 -0.47
N ASN A 102 4.50 5.65 -0.87
CA ASN A 102 5.37 6.54 -0.10
C ASN A 102 4.74 7.94 0.04
N ALA A 103 4.05 8.43 -0.99
CA ALA A 103 3.33 9.69 -0.93
C ALA A 103 2.15 9.64 0.05
N LEU A 104 1.44 8.52 0.15
CA LEU A 104 0.40 8.31 1.17
C LEU A 104 1.00 8.28 2.58
N SER A 105 2.10 7.55 2.78
CA SER A 105 2.77 7.48 4.08
C SER A 105 3.29 8.84 4.56
N LYS A 106 3.82 9.67 3.66
CA LYS A 106 4.24 11.04 3.98
C LYS A 106 3.09 11.95 4.43
N ARG A 107 1.84 11.61 4.10
CA ARG A 107 0.63 12.33 4.56
C ARG A 107 0.08 11.79 5.88
N GLY A 108 0.75 10.81 6.48
CA GLY A 108 0.34 10.19 7.74
C GLY A 108 -0.54 8.95 7.61
N CYS A 109 -0.75 8.46 6.38
CA CYS A 109 -1.53 7.27 6.12
C CYS A 109 -0.66 6.02 6.27
N SER A 110 -1.08 5.07 7.08
CA SER A 110 -0.42 3.76 7.16
C SER A 110 -1.13 2.76 6.26
N VAL A 111 -0.54 2.41 5.13
CA VAL A 111 -1.13 1.45 4.18
C VAL A 111 -0.95 0.02 4.73
N ALA A 112 -1.97 -0.50 5.40
CA ALA A 112 -1.95 -1.83 6.00
C ALA A 112 -2.13 -2.95 4.96
N SER A 113 -2.84 -2.68 3.85
CA SER A 113 -2.93 -3.62 2.73
C SER A 113 -3.21 -2.91 1.42
N ILE A 114 -2.26 -2.95 0.49
CA ILE A 114 -2.45 -2.38 -0.85
C ILE A 114 -3.52 -3.15 -1.62
N ASP A 115 -3.47 -4.49 -1.57
CA ASP A 115 -4.37 -5.37 -2.33
C ASP A 115 -5.84 -5.15 -1.95
N GLN A 116 -6.11 -4.86 -0.67
CA GLN A 116 -7.46 -4.58 -0.18
C GLN A 116 -7.80 -3.10 -0.21
N GLY A 117 -6.81 -2.21 -0.35
CA GLY A 117 -7.01 -0.77 -0.18
C GLY A 117 -7.25 -0.37 1.28
N LEU A 118 -6.59 -1.03 2.23
CA LEU A 118 -6.74 -0.80 3.65
C LEU A 118 -5.71 0.23 4.15
N VAL A 119 -6.21 1.28 4.77
CA VAL A 119 -5.42 2.37 5.34
C VAL A 119 -5.82 2.61 6.78
N ASN A 120 -4.81 2.80 7.64
CA ASN A 120 -4.97 3.05 9.05
C ASN A 120 -4.29 4.37 9.46
N TRP A 121 -4.83 5.04 10.47
CA TRP A 121 -4.22 6.21 11.11
C TRP A 121 -4.17 6.01 12.62
N HIS A 122 -3.09 6.44 13.25
CA HIS A 122 -3.03 6.49 14.71
C HIS A 122 -4.08 7.45 15.24
N CYS A 123 -4.83 7.04 16.25
CA CYS A 123 -5.78 7.89 16.96
C CYS A 123 -5.66 7.65 18.46
N LYS A 124 -5.72 8.74 19.23
CA LYS A 124 -5.68 8.68 20.69
C LYS A 124 -7.10 8.84 21.21
N LEU A 125 -7.63 7.78 21.83
CA LEU A 125 -8.91 7.78 22.51
C LEU A 125 -8.66 7.72 24.02
N SER A 126 -8.83 8.84 24.71
CA SER A 126 -8.46 9.00 26.13
C SER A 126 -7.00 8.58 26.38
N ASP A 127 -6.76 7.51 27.14
CA ASP A 127 -5.42 6.99 27.42
C ASP A 127 -5.03 5.80 26.52
N LYS A 128 -5.89 5.39 25.58
CA LYS A 128 -5.65 4.27 24.67
C LYS A 128 -5.30 4.79 23.27
N VAL A 129 -4.31 4.14 22.63
CA VAL A 129 -4.08 4.29 21.19
C VAL A 129 -4.89 3.23 20.46
N ILE A 130 -5.69 3.70 19.50
CA ILE A 130 -6.39 2.87 18.52
C ILE A 130 -5.96 3.29 17.12
N TYR A 131 -6.43 2.55 16.12
CA TYR A 131 -6.17 2.87 14.73
C TYR A 131 -7.50 3.12 14.02
N LEU A 132 -7.72 4.34 13.54
CA LEU A 132 -8.81 4.62 12.61
C LEU A 132 -8.56 3.84 11.33
N SER A 133 -9.57 3.20 10.78
CA SER A 133 -9.42 2.28 9.67
C SER A 133 -10.41 2.57 8.55
N TRP A 134 -9.87 2.71 7.35
CA TRP A 134 -10.63 2.95 6.13
C TRP A 134 -10.26 1.92 5.07
N LEU A 135 -11.29 1.43 4.38
CA LEU A 135 -11.15 0.56 3.23
C LEU A 135 -11.60 1.30 1.97
N HIS A 136 -10.80 1.20 0.92
CA HIS A 136 -11.11 1.82 -0.37
C HIS A 136 -12.54 1.51 -0.84
N GLY A 137 -13.28 2.57 -1.15
CA GLY A 137 -14.72 2.56 -1.46
C GLY A 137 -15.63 3.04 -0.32
N GLU A 138 -15.14 3.09 0.92
CA GLU A 138 -15.85 3.69 2.05
C GLU A 138 -15.86 5.24 1.90
N LYS A 139 -16.99 5.88 2.21
CA LYS A 139 -17.16 7.35 2.06
C LYS A 139 -16.57 8.16 3.21
N GLN A 140 -16.38 7.52 4.35
CA GLN A 140 -15.84 8.10 5.57
C GLN A 140 -15.20 6.99 6.40
N VAL A 141 -14.36 7.36 7.35
CA VAL A 141 -13.87 6.47 8.39
C VAL A 141 -15.05 6.12 9.31
N SER A 142 -15.39 4.83 9.34
CA SER A 142 -16.46 4.28 10.19
C SER A 142 -15.98 3.14 11.09
N TYR A 143 -14.71 2.76 10.98
CA TYR A 143 -14.13 1.62 11.67
C TYR A 143 -12.82 1.96 12.36
N TRP A 144 -12.45 1.12 13.32
CA TRP A 144 -11.17 1.15 14.02
C TRP A 144 -10.64 -0.27 14.24
N CYS A 145 -9.35 -0.40 14.55
CA CYS A 145 -8.73 -1.66 14.99
C CYS A 145 -7.71 -1.44 16.12
N ASP A 146 -7.36 -2.51 16.82
CA ASP A 146 -6.41 -2.48 17.95
C ASP A 146 -4.94 -2.45 17.50
N ASN A 147 -4.60 -3.02 16.33
CA ASN A 147 -3.23 -3.02 15.79
C ASN A 147 -3.17 -2.40 14.39
N LEU A 148 -2.05 -1.74 14.08
CA LEU A 148 -1.83 -1.08 12.79
C LEU A 148 -1.86 -2.03 11.59
N GLU A 149 -1.41 -3.28 11.79
CA GLU A 149 -1.31 -4.31 10.74
C GLU A 149 -2.48 -5.30 10.75
N ASP A 150 -3.52 -5.03 11.55
CA ASP A 150 -4.69 -5.90 11.57
C ASP A 150 -5.40 -5.90 10.21
N SER A 151 -5.90 -7.08 9.82
CA SER A 151 -6.66 -7.22 8.59
C SER A 151 -8.02 -6.54 8.70
N ALA A 152 -8.65 -6.26 7.55
CA ALA A 152 -9.97 -5.66 7.49
C ALA A 152 -11.06 -6.43 8.28
N ALA A 153 -10.86 -7.73 8.54
CA ALA A 153 -11.78 -8.58 9.30
C ALA A 153 -11.76 -8.34 10.81
N LYS A 154 -10.71 -7.72 11.34
CA LYS A 154 -10.60 -7.37 12.77
C LYS A 154 -11.08 -5.95 13.08
N ARG A 155 -11.58 -5.23 12.06
CA ARG A 155 -12.12 -3.89 12.22
C ARG A 155 -13.42 -3.92 13.02
N ARG A 156 -13.57 -2.96 13.90
CA ARG A 156 -14.75 -2.74 14.74
C ARG A 156 -15.36 -1.38 14.40
N PRO A 157 -16.69 -1.23 14.42
CA PRO A 157 -17.33 0.04 14.11
C PRO A 157 -16.99 1.11 15.16
N LEU A 158 -16.81 2.36 14.73
CA LEU A 158 -16.56 3.49 15.63
C LEU A 158 -17.70 3.74 16.61
N SER A 159 -18.94 3.32 16.29
CA SER A 159 -20.09 3.43 17.19
C SER A 159 -19.92 2.70 18.51
N GLU A 160 -19.05 1.68 18.57
CA GLU A 160 -18.71 0.98 19.81
C GLU A 160 -17.87 1.84 20.77
N LEU A 161 -17.19 2.88 20.26
CA LEU A 161 -16.33 3.75 21.07
C LEU A 161 -17.13 4.88 21.74
N SER A 162 -18.32 5.21 21.23
CA SER A 162 -19.23 6.20 21.81
C SER A 162 -20.24 5.60 22.79
N SER A 163 -20.18 4.29 23.06
CA SER A 163 -21.17 3.58 23.88
C SER A 163 -20.89 3.66 25.39
N ASP A 164 -19.76 4.22 25.80
CA ASP A 164 -19.32 4.25 27.22
C ASP A 164 -19.71 5.55 27.96
N GLU A 165 -20.52 6.42 27.36
CA GLU A 165 -21.18 7.52 28.07
C GLU A 165 -22.70 7.27 28.18
N SER A 166 -23.10 6.44 29.15
CA SER A 166 -24.46 6.36 29.67
C SER A 166 -24.47 5.93 31.13
#